data_AF-A0A9D9PGN0-F1
#
_entry.id   AF-A0A9D9PGN0-F1
#
_cell.length_a   1.000
_cell.length_b   1.000
_cell.length_c   1.000
_cell.angle_alpha   90.00
_cell.angle_beta   90.00
_cell.angle_gamma   90.00
#
_symmetry.space_group_name_H-M   'P 1'
#
loop_
_entity.id
_entity.type
_entity.pdbx_description
1 polymer ?
#
loop_
_entity_poly.entity_id
_entity_poly.type
_entity_poly.pdbx_seq_one_letter_code
_entity_poly.pdbx_strand_id
1 'polypeptide(L)'
;MIGYLDLLLRLAIWFLLTADLSPANILIGVGVALLLPRSSTAPAILKDWLHVLWEILQAVPKAYIEALELIFRPHTQEDLTRERVKPNRTPGLIFLDIFLITFTPKTIVLKYQEDGWYKVHWVRRRRRELTRIRERGVKEAP
;
A
#
# COMPACT_ATOMS: atom_id res chain seq x y z
N MET A 1 1.85 -16.70 24.71
CA MET A 1 2.67 -16.81 23.48
C MET A 1 2.99 -15.46 22.80
N ILE A 2 2.22 -14.39 23.00
CA ILE A 2 2.42 -13.08 22.34
C ILE A 2 3.72 -12.38 22.77
N GLY A 3 4.11 -12.48 24.05
CA GLY A 3 5.33 -11.82 24.55
C GLY A 3 6.64 -12.32 23.93
N TYR A 4 6.70 -13.58 23.48
CA TYR A 4 7.88 -14.12 22.80
C TYR A 4 8.01 -13.58 21.37
N LEU A 5 6.89 -13.38 20.67
CA LEU A 5 6.89 -12.81 19.30
C LEU A 5 7.29 -11.33 19.32
N ASP A 6 6.81 -10.55 20.29
CA ASP A 6 7.22 -9.15 20.47
C ASP A 6 8.71 -9.04 20.80
N LEU A 7 9.22 -9.90 21.69
CA LEU A 7 10.65 -9.96 21.99
C LEU A 7 11.48 -10.35 20.77
N LEU A 8 11.05 -11.36 20.01
CA LEU A 8 11.72 -11.82 18.80
C LEU A 8 11.72 -10.73 17.71
N LEU A 9 10.62 -10.02 17.53
CA LEU A 9 10.52 -8.91 16.59
C LEU A 9 11.47 -7.77 16.97
N ARG A 10 11.51 -7.37 18.24
CA ARG A 10 12.42 -6.33 18.74
C ARG A 10 13.88 -6.70 18.53
N LEU A 11 14.24 -7.94 18.86
CA LEU A 11 15.59 -8.45 18.63
C LEU A 11 15.92 -8.53 17.14
N ALA A 12 14.99 -8.97 16.29
CA ALA A 12 15.19 -8.99 14.85
C ALA A 12 15.42 -7.57 14.29
N ILE A 13 14.64 -6.58 14.72
CA ILE A 13 14.83 -5.17 14.34
C ILE A 13 16.19 -4.66 14.85
N TRP A 14 16.57 -4.99 16.09
CA TRP A 14 17.87 -4.62 16.66
C TRP A 14 19.03 -5.17 15.84
N PHE A 15 19.02 -6.47 15.54
CA PHE A 15 20.08 -7.09 14.73
C PHE A 15 20.10 -6.61 13.29
N LEU A 16 18.94 -6.27 12.72
CA LEU A 16 18.87 -5.67 11.39
C LEU A 16 19.48 -4.26 11.37
N LEU A 17 19.29 -3.49 12.45
CA LEU A 17 19.85 -2.14 12.60
C LEU A 17 21.36 -2.17 12.82
N THR A 18 21.85 -3.08 13.66
CA THR A 18 23.27 -3.17 13.99
C THR A 18 24.08 -3.99 12.98
N ALA A 19 23.42 -4.86 12.22
CA ALA A 19 24.03 -5.83 11.29
C ALA A 19 25.16 -6.66 11.93
N ASP A 20 25.10 -6.87 13.25
CA ASP A 20 26.15 -7.50 14.07
C ASP A 20 25.53 -8.52 15.04
N LEU A 21 26.08 -9.74 15.03
CA LEU A 21 25.69 -10.87 15.87
C LEU A 21 26.72 -11.18 16.98
N SER A 22 27.60 -10.23 17.29
CA SER A 22 28.54 -10.31 18.41
C SER A 22 27.82 -10.59 19.73
N PRO A 23 28.39 -11.44 20.62
CA PRO A 23 27.81 -11.72 21.95
C PRO A 23 27.53 -10.46 22.77
N ALA A 24 28.38 -9.43 22.63
CA ALA A 24 28.18 -8.14 23.30
C ALA A 24 26.94 -7.41 22.77
N ASN A 25 26.77 -7.38 21.44
CA ASN A 25 25.62 -6.73 20.82
C ASN A 25 24.31 -7.46 21.11
N ILE A 26 24.34 -8.80 21.20
CA ILE A 26 23.20 -9.61 21.62
C ILE A 26 22.77 -9.24 23.05
N LEU A 27 23.72 -9.14 23.98
CA LEU A 27 23.40 -8.81 25.38
C LEU A 27 22.76 -7.42 25.51
N ILE A 28 23.30 -6.43 24.77
CA ILE A 28 22.72 -5.09 24.71
C ILE A 28 21.32 -5.13 24.10
N GLY A 29 21.15 -5.83 22.97
CA GLY A 29 19.86 -5.97 22.30
C GLY A 29 18.79 -6.59 23.19
N VAL A 30 19.13 -7.62 23.96
CA VAL A 30 18.22 -8.23 24.95
C VAL A 30 17.89 -7.25 26.06
N GLY A 31 18.86 -6.52 26.60
CA GLY A 31 18.65 -5.49 27.61
C GLY A 31 17.69 -4.40 27.13
N VAL A 32 17.93 -3.85 25.93
CA VAL A 32 17.07 -2.83 25.31
C VAL A 32 15.66 -3.37 25.05
N ALA A 33 15.54 -4.59 24.52
CA ALA A 33 14.25 -5.19 24.20
C ALA A 33 13.36 -5.41 25.44
N LEU A 34 13.98 -5.70 26.60
CA LEU A 34 13.29 -5.84 27.90
C LEU A 34 12.93 -4.50 28.54
N LEU A 35 13.73 -3.45 28.35
CA LEU A 35 13.50 -2.12 28.91
C LEU A 35 12.37 -1.38 28.16
N LEU A 36 12.20 -1.64 26.86
CA LEU A 36 11.11 -1.09 26.06
C LEU A 36 9.73 -1.55 26.59
N PRO A 37 8.74 -0.64 26.72
CA PRO A 37 7.42 -0.97 27.26
C PRO A 37 6.73 -2.03 26.39
N ARG A 38 6.14 -3.04 27.02
CA ARG A 38 5.43 -4.13 26.32
C ARG A 38 4.02 -3.67 25.95
N SER A 39 3.77 -3.49 24.65
CA SER A 39 2.41 -3.31 24.14
C SER A 39 1.79 -4.68 23.86
N SER A 40 0.64 -4.99 24.45
CA SER A 40 -0.14 -6.19 24.10
C SER A 40 -0.76 -6.01 22.72
N THR A 41 -0.05 -6.37 21.66
CA THR A 41 -0.60 -6.47 20.31
C THR A 41 -1.39 -7.77 20.16
N ALA A 42 -2.68 -7.64 19.84
CA ALA A 42 -3.54 -8.81 19.63
C ALA A 42 -3.07 -9.60 18.39
N PRO A 43 -3.05 -10.95 18.43
CA PRO A 43 -2.51 -11.78 17.35
C PRO A 43 -3.29 -11.65 16.03
N ALA A 44 -4.57 -11.28 16.09
CA ALA A 44 -5.36 -10.94 14.90
C ALA A 44 -4.75 -9.77 14.12
N ILE A 45 -4.25 -8.75 14.83
CA ILE A 45 -3.62 -7.58 14.23
C ILE A 45 -2.32 -7.99 13.53
N LEU A 46 -1.48 -8.82 14.15
CA LEU A 46 -0.21 -9.23 13.53
C LEU A 46 -0.40 -9.98 12.20
N LYS A 47 -1.39 -10.87 12.13
CA LYS A 47 -1.70 -11.63 10.91
C LYS A 47 -2.16 -10.69 9.79
N ASP A 48 -3.01 -9.72 10.12
CA ASP A 48 -3.48 -8.75 9.14
C ASP A 48 -2.32 -7.87 8.63
N TRP A 49 -1.42 -7.43 9.52
CA TRP A 49 -0.24 -6.66 9.13
C TRP A 49 0.71 -7.45 8.22
N LEU A 50 0.93 -8.74 8.50
CA LEU A 50 1.76 -9.61 7.65
C LEU A 50 1.13 -9.82 6.27
N HIS A 51 -0.19 -9.96 6.20
CA HIS A 51 -0.90 -10.06 4.93
C HIS A 51 -0.74 -8.81 4.07
N VAL A 52 -0.86 -7.63 4.66
CA VAL A 52 -0.67 -6.39 3.90
C VAL A 52 0.80 -6.14 3.54
N LEU A 53 1.76 -6.52 4.40
CA LEU A 53 3.17 -6.50 4.05
C LEU A 53 3.45 -7.32 2.78
N TRP A 54 2.78 -8.47 2.64
CA TRP A 54 2.83 -9.28 1.43
C TRP A 54 2.20 -8.59 0.22
N GLU A 55 1.04 -7.94 0.39
CA GLU A 55 0.42 -7.11 -0.66
C GLU A 55 1.38 -6.00 -1.14
N ILE A 56 2.14 -5.36 -0.24
CA ILE A 56 3.15 -4.33 -0.58
C ILE A 56 4.30 -4.93 -1.39
N LEU A 57 4.82 -6.07 -0.95
CA LEU A 57 5.92 -6.74 -1.65
C LEU A 57 5.54 -7.08 -3.09
N GLN A 58 4.26 -7.39 -3.36
CA GLN A 58 3.75 -7.60 -4.72
C GLN A 58 3.45 -6.29 -5.47
N ALA A 59 2.97 -5.26 -4.78
CA ALA A 59 2.62 -3.98 -5.37
C ALA A 59 3.85 -3.22 -5.88
N VAL A 60 4.99 -3.30 -5.19
CA VAL A 60 6.21 -2.57 -5.56
C VAL A 60 6.72 -2.96 -6.97
N PRO A 61 6.95 -4.25 -7.31
CA PRO A 61 7.33 -4.65 -8.66
C PRO A 61 6.31 -4.22 -9.73
N LYS A 62 5.02 -4.35 -9.42
CA LYS A 62 3.94 -3.92 -10.33
C LYS A 62 3.99 -2.42 -10.59
N ALA A 63 4.23 -1.61 -9.55
CA ALA A 63 4.36 -0.16 -9.66
C ALA A 63 5.51 0.25 -10.59
N TYR A 64 6.65 -0.46 -10.54
CA TYR A 64 7.77 -0.21 -11.46
C TYR A 64 7.40 -0.52 -12.93
N ILE A 65 6.69 -1.62 -13.19
CA ILE A 65 6.22 -1.95 -14.53
C ILE A 65 5.26 -0.87 -15.05
N GLU A 66 4.35 -0.41 -14.20
CA GLU A 66 3.41 0.67 -14.54
C GLU A 66 4.11 2.00 -14.79
N ALA A 67 5.16 2.33 -14.02
CA ALA A 67 5.98 3.52 -14.21
C ALA A 67 6.69 3.49 -15.57
N LEU A 68 7.29 2.34 -15.92
CA LEU A 68 7.90 2.15 -17.23
C LEU A 68 6.85 2.30 -18.36
N GLU A 69 5.67 1.71 -18.20
CA GLU A 69 4.59 1.87 -19.18
C GLU A 69 4.18 3.33 -19.37
N LEU A 70 4.11 4.13 -18.29
CA LEU A 70 3.80 5.56 -18.37
C LEU A 70 4.87 6.35 -19.13
N ILE A 71 6.15 6.01 -18.95
CA ILE A 71 7.27 6.64 -19.68
C ILE A 71 7.18 6.33 -21.18
N PHE A 72 6.93 5.08 -21.55
CA PHE A 72 6.87 4.66 -22.96
C PHE A 72 5.54 4.96 -23.65
N ARG A 73 4.44 5.10 -22.88
CA ARG A 73 3.10 5.36 -23.36
C ARG A 73 2.44 6.42 -22.49
N PRO A 74 2.58 7.72 -22.82
CA PRO A 74 2.03 8.79 -21.99
C PRO A 74 0.51 8.69 -21.89
N HIS A 75 0.02 8.57 -20.65
CA HIS A 75 -1.39 8.60 -20.31
C HIS A 75 -1.77 10.06 -19.99
N THR A 76 -2.61 10.68 -20.81
CA THR A 76 -2.88 12.14 -20.76
C THR A 76 -4.27 12.50 -20.22
N GLN A 77 -5.00 11.55 -19.63
CA GLN A 77 -6.29 11.82 -19.00
C GLN A 77 -6.21 11.59 -17.51
N GLU A 78 -6.77 12.52 -16.77
CA GLU A 78 -6.92 12.46 -15.32
C GLU A 78 -8.40 12.23 -15.00
N ASP A 79 -8.68 11.30 -14.09
CA ASP A 79 -10.03 10.93 -13.67
C ASP A 79 -10.09 10.85 -12.14
N LEU A 80 -11.20 11.27 -11.54
CA LEU A 80 -11.40 11.29 -10.09
C LEU A 80 -12.54 10.35 -9.75
N THR A 81 -12.21 9.16 -9.24
CA THR A 81 -13.22 8.16 -8.85
C THR A 81 -13.34 8.04 -7.34
N ARG A 82 -14.53 7.67 -6.88
CA ARG A 82 -14.78 7.28 -5.49
C ARG A 82 -14.72 5.75 -5.43
N GLU A 83 -13.80 5.23 -4.63
CA GLU A 83 -13.65 3.78 -4.40
C GLU A 83 -14.02 3.44 -2.97
N ARG A 84 -14.74 2.33 -2.79
CA ARG A 84 -15.22 1.91 -1.48
C ARG A 84 -14.10 1.25 -0.69
N VAL A 85 -13.92 1.64 0.56
CA VAL A 85 -12.95 1.04 1.49
C VAL A 85 -13.44 -0.37 1.84
N LYS A 86 -12.54 -1.36 1.88
CA LYS A 86 -12.87 -2.70 2.38
C LYS A 86 -13.35 -2.60 3.84
N PRO A 87 -14.53 -3.14 4.21
CA PRO A 87 -15.06 -3.03 5.57
C PRO A 87 -14.17 -3.75 6.59
N ASN A 88 -14.20 -3.31 7.86
CA ASN A 88 -13.52 -3.92 9.02
C ASN A 88 -11.98 -3.89 9.01
N ARG A 89 -11.36 -2.79 8.57
CA ARG A 89 -9.91 -2.59 8.66
C ARG A 89 -9.56 -1.74 9.90
N THR A 90 -8.55 -2.14 10.66
CA THR A 90 -8.00 -1.30 11.75
C THR A 90 -7.35 -0.03 11.17
N PRO A 91 -7.22 1.07 11.94
CA PRO A 91 -6.62 2.32 11.44
C PRO A 91 -5.24 2.14 10.79
N GLY A 92 -4.41 1.24 11.32
CA GLY A 92 -3.10 0.91 10.75
C GLY A 92 -3.17 0.22 9.39
N LEU A 93 -4.19 -0.62 9.16
CA LEU A 93 -4.39 -1.26 7.86
C LEU A 93 -4.97 -0.29 6.83
N ILE A 94 -5.81 0.66 7.26
CA ILE A 94 -6.30 1.76 6.39
C ILE A 94 -5.12 2.62 5.92
N PHE A 95 -4.22 2.99 6.83
CA PHE A 95 -2.99 3.69 6.48
C PHE A 95 -2.18 2.94 5.42
N LEU A 96 -2.04 1.62 5.60
CA LEU A 96 -1.24 0.80 4.70
C LEU A 96 -1.89 0.63 3.32
N ASP A 97 -3.23 0.54 3.25
CA ASP A 97 -3.99 0.56 2.00
C ASP A 97 -3.79 1.89 1.24
N ILE A 98 -3.75 3.03 1.96
CA ILE A 98 -3.45 4.33 1.35
C ILE A 98 -2.05 4.31 0.75
N PHE A 99 -1.04 3.87 1.51
CA PHE A 99 0.34 3.77 1.03
C PHE A 99 0.43 2.91 -0.23
N LEU A 100 -0.20 1.73 -0.22
CA LEU A 100 -0.27 0.83 -1.37
C LEU A 100 -0.83 1.50 -2.62
N ILE A 101 -1.96 2.20 -2.51
CA ILE A 101 -2.61 2.88 -3.64
C ILE A 101 -1.75 4.06 -4.13
N THR A 102 -1.07 4.78 -3.23
CA THR A 102 -0.23 5.92 -3.62
C THR A 102 1.12 5.53 -4.21
N PHE A 103 1.65 4.33 -3.91
CA PHE A 103 2.90 3.86 -4.49
C PHE A 103 2.75 3.39 -5.95
N THR A 104 1.54 3.08 -6.41
CA THR A 104 1.29 2.78 -7.83
C THR A 104 1.17 4.06 -8.64
N PRO A 105 2.01 4.31 -9.65
CA PRO A 105 2.16 5.61 -10.31
C PRO A 105 0.91 6.04 -11.11
N LYS A 106 -0.03 5.12 -11.32
CA LYS A 106 -1.32 5.38 -11.99
C LYS A 106 -2.40 5.89 -11.04
N THR A 107 -2.18 5.86 -9.73
CA THR A 107 -3.19 6.20 -8.72
C THR A 107 -2.63 7.02 -7.55
N ILE A 108 -3.41 7.97 -7.06
CA ILE A 108 -3.11 8.70 -5.82
C ILE A 108 -4.38 8.77 -4.98
N VAL A 109 -4.32 8.34 -3.72
CA VAL A 109 -5.42 8.61 -2.77
C VAL A 109 -5.33 10.06 -2.34
N LEU A 110 -6.39 10.82 -2.58
CA LEU A 110 -6.47 12.24 -2.22
C LEU A 110 -7.09 12.44 -0.84
N LYS A 111 -8.06 11.61 -0.45
CA LYS A 111 -8.74 11.73 0.85
C LYS A 111 -9.39 10.42 1.26
N TYR A 112 -9.11 9.99 2.49
CA TYR A 112 -9.95 9.04 3.20
C TYR A 112 -11.14 9.77 3.83
N GLN A 113 -12.36 9.31 3.57
CA GLN A 113 -13.56 9.78 4.26
C GLN A 113 -13.96 8.76 5.32
N GLU A 114 -14.30 9.25 6.51
CA GLU A 114 -14.72 8.46 7.68
C GLU A 114 -15.92 7.54 7.37
N ASP A 115 -16.68 7.85 6.31
CA ASP A 115 -17.82 7.06 5.79
C ASP A 115 -17.40 5.78 5.02
N GLY A 116 -16.11 5.44 4.96
CA GLY A 116 -15.62 4.24 4.28
C GLY A 116 -15.46 4.40 2.76
N TRP A 117 -15.08 5.59 2.30
CA TRP A 117 -14.77 5.87 0.90
C TRP A 117 -13.38 6.50 0.72
N TYR A 118 -12.64 6.05 -0.29
CA TYR A 118 -11.42 6.68 -0.79
C TYR A 118 -11.77 7.56 -2.00
N LYS A 119 -11.28 8.80 -2.02
CA LYS A 119 -11.17 9.59 -3.25
C LYS A 119 -9.84 9.26 -3.92
N VAL A 120 -9.88 8.66 -5.10
CA VAL A 120 -8.69 8.23 -5.85
C VAL A 120 -8.60 9.02 -7.14
N HIS A 121 -7.45 9.64 -7.38
CA HIS A 121 -7.08 10.21 -8.67
C HIS A 121 -6.43 9.12 -9.52
N TRP A 122 -6.91 8.95 -10.74
CA TRP A 122 -6.42 7.99 -11.71
C TRP A 122 -5.83 8.70 -12.91
N VAL A 123 -4.68 8.22 -13.37
CA VAL A 123 -4.11 8.62 -14.67
C VAL A 123 -4.45 7.55 -15.69
N ARG A 124 -5.36 7.87 -16.62
CA ARG A 124 -5.89 6.94 -17.64
C ARG A 124 -5.49 7.35 -19.05
N ARG A 125 -5.51 6.37 -19.96
CA ARG A 125 -5.26 6.59 -21.38
C ARG A 125 -6.51 7.16 -22.04
N ARG A 126 -6.36 8.15 -22.93
CA ARG A 126 -7.45 8.63 -23.79
C ARG A 126 -8.03 7.49 -24.62
N ARG A 127 -9.28 7.07 -24.33
CA ARG A 127 -10.03 6.13 -25.17
C ARG A 127 -10.37 6.83 -26.49
N ARG A 128 -9.61 6.56 -27.56
CA ARG A 128 -9.82 7.13 -28.91
C ARG A 128 -11.03 6.55 -29.66
N GLU A 129 -11.98 5.92 -28.99
CA GLU A 129 -12.95 5.02 -29.65
C GLU A 129 -14.43 5.40 -29.53
N LEU A 130 -14.77 6.55 -28.95
CA LEU A 130 -16.18 7.03 -28.94
C LEU A 130 -16.45 8.24 -29.84
N THR A 131 -15.43 8.88 -30.40
CA THR A 131 -15.64 10.00 -31.34
C THR A 131 -15.98 9.52 -32.76
N ARG A 132 -15.52 8.34 -33.17
CA ARG A 132 -15.80 7.79 -34.52
C ARG A 132 -17.22 7.26 -34.71
N ILE A 133 -17.89 6.81 -33.64
CA ILE A 133 -19.26 6.28 -33.72
C ILE A 133 -20.28 7.43 -33.84
N ARG A 134 -20.04 8.56 -33.17
CA ARG A 134 -20.91 9.74 -33.25
C ARG A 134 -20.82 10.46 -34.60
N GLU A 135 -19.66 10.42 -35.28
CA GLU A 135 -19.49 11.03 -36.61
C GLU A 135 -20.05 10.16 -37.75
N ARG A 136 -20.10 8.82 -37.59
CA ARG A 136 -20.77 7.93 -38.57
C ARG A 136 -22.30 7.94 -38.41
N GLY A 137 -22.83 8.05 -37.19
CA GLY A 137 -24.28 8.07 -36.95
C GLY A 137 -25.00 9.37 -37.35
N VAL A 138 -24.27 10.44 -37.69
CA VAL A 138 -24.85 11.73 -38.13
C VAL A 138 -24.85 11.88 -39.66
N LYS A 139 -24.10 11.05 -40.40
CA LYS A 139 -24.04 11.11 -41.87
C LYS A 139 -24.99 10.17 -42.62
N GLU A 140 -25.76 9.34 -41.91
CA GLU A 140 -26.71 8.39 -42.49
C GLU A 140 -28.16 8.61 -42.01
N ALA A 141 -28.55 9.87 -41.81
CA ALA A 141 -29.97 10.24 -41.75
C ALA A 141 -30.37 10.84 -43.11
N PRO A 142 -31.23 10.17 -43.90
CA PRO A 142 -31.77 10.70 -45.16
C PRO A 142 -32.72 11.89 -44.93
#